data_AF-A4XSJ9-F1
#
_entry.id   AF-A4XSJ9-F1
#
_cell.length_a   1.000
_cell.length_b   1.000
_cell.length_c   1.000
_cell.angle_alpha   90.00
_cell.angle_beta   90.00
_cell.angle_gamma   90.00
#
_symmetry.space_group_name_H-M   'P 1'
#
loop_
_entity.id
_entity.type
_entity.pdbx_description
1 polymer ?
#
loop_
_entity_poly.entity_id
_entity_poly.type
_entity_poly.pdbx_seq_one_letter_code
_entity_poly.pdbx_strand_id
1 'polypeptide(L)'
;MREPTKTQIVFADLCQLYVDINKNRRNPRLFRLAFESYIFKSQQLTEAMRSEYKQQTGKKWCSSDFDGWNEYTNSVKKIRNAALHGYPIVLDEAVLSIYPNRKFAIDEENEHSSPKKYRAAIGRSFIPNPLSETFCSGGLGYQLKERVSADPASTENYVFPMKEYVFYELRWDLLDLGVFSDIGKGQRVDAIKLILKSFPTLERYMRYYEEKLEKSRLNSYKLDYWVKSESGFGWVMNPKYRESEIKT
;
A
#
# COMPACT_ATOMS: atom_id res chain seq x y z
N MET A 1 -13.21 -11.36 -27.44
CA MET A 1 -12.56 -10.61 -26.34
C MET A 1 -11.11 -11.08 -26.26
N ARG A 2 -10.15 -10.17 -26.02
CA ARG A 2 -8.74 -10.55 -25.83
C ARG A 2 -8.56 -11.13 -24.43
N GLU A 3 -7.86 -12.25 -24.28
CA GLU A 3 -7.58 -12.81 -22.95
C GLU A 3 -6.77 -11.83 -22.10
N PRO A 4 -7.04 -11.72 -20.79
CA PRO A 4 -6.30 -10.83 -19.92
C PRO A 4 -4.85 -11.30 -19.78
N THR A 5 -3.92 -10.34 -19.83
CA THR A 5 -2.49 -10.62 -19.61
C THR A 5 -2.20 -10.98 -18.16
N LYS A 6 -1.08 -11.67 -17.90
CA LYS A 6 -0.63 -11.98 -16.54
C LYS A 6 -0.50 -10.71 -15.69
N THR A 7 0.02 -9.63 -16.27
CA THR A 7 0.14 -8.35 -15.58
C THR A 7 -1.22 -7.78 -15.19
N GLN A 8 -2.22 -7.83 -16.08
CA GLN A 8 -3.58 -7.35 -15.80
C GLN A 8 -4.28 -8.14 -14.70
N ILE A 9 -4.12 -9.48 -14.68
CA ILE A 9 -4.69 -10.34 -13.63
C ILE A 9 -4.10 -9.95 -12.27
N VAL A 10 -2.76 -9.86 -12.16
CA VAL A 10 -2.10 -9.51 -10.89
C VAL A 10 -2.46 -8.09 -10.44
N PHE A 11 -2.60 -7.15 -11.39
CA PHE A 11 -3.03 -5.79 -11.05
C PHE A 11 -4.48 -5.74 -10.56
N ALA A 12 -5.39 -6.51 -11.17
CA ALA A 12 -6.77 -6.63 -10.68
C ALA A 12 -6.83 -7.21 -9.26
N ASP A 13 -6.03 -8.23 -8.96
CA ASP A 13 -5.90 -8.77 -7.59
C ASP A 13 -5.43 -7.68 -6.61
N LEU A 14 -4.46 -6.84 -6.99
CA LEU A 14 -4.00 -5.73 -6.17
C LEU A 14 -5.08 -4.67 -5.92
N CYS A 15 -5.88 -4.35 -6.93
CA CYS A 15 -7.02 -3.45 -6.79
C CYS A 15 -8.04 -4.00 -5.79
N GLN A 16 -8.32 -5.31 -5.85
CA GLN A 16 -9.23 -5.95 -4.90
C GLN A 16 -8.66 -5.93 -3.48
N LEU A 17 -7.38 -6.29 -3.31
CA LEU A 17 -6.71 -6.25 -2.01
C LEU A 17 -6.67 -4.84 -1.42
N TYR A 18 -6.47 -3.80 -2.24
CA TYR A 18 -6.59 -2.41 -1.81
C TYR A 18 -7.98 -2.11 -1.21
N VAL A 19 -9.05 -2.58 -1.85
CA VAL A 19 -10.42 -2.45 -1.33
C VAL A 19 -10.60 -3.24 -0.04
N ASP A 20 -10.09 -4.47 0.02
CA ASP A 20 -10.25 -5.36 1.18
C ASP A 20 -9.53 -4.85 2.42
N ILE A 21 -8.32 -4.29 2.26
CA ILE A 21 -7.57 -3.62 3.34
C ILE A 21 -8.41 -2.47 3.93
N ASN A 22 -9.09 -1.72 3.08
CA ASN A 22 -9.91 -0.59 3.50
C ASN A 22 -11.22 -1.02 4.19
N LYS A 23 -11.84 -2.12 3.75
CA LYS A 23 -13.08 -2.65 4.33
C LYS A 23 -12.84 -3.37 5.65
N ASN A 24 -11.72 -4.08 5.78
CA ASN A 24 -11.45 -4.98 6.91
C ASN A 24 -10.58 -4.34 8.01
N ARG A 25 -10.48 -3.01 8.07
CA ARG A 25 -9.63 -2.31 9.08
C ARG A 25 -9.94 -2.69 10.53
N ARG A 26 -11.16 -3.13 10.83
CA ARG A 26 -11.60 -3.55 12.18
C ARG A 26 -11.54 -5.06 12.41
N ASN A 27 -11.08 -5.85 11.44
CA ASN A 27 -10.86 -7.28 11.60
C ASN A 27 -9.35 -7.55 11.41
N PRO A 28 -8.59 -7.73 12.50
CA PRO A 28 -7.12 -7.84 12.44
C PRO A 28 -6.65 -8.99 11.54
N ARG A 29 -7.29 -10.16 11.64
CA ARG A 29 -7.01 -11.33 10.79
C ARG A 29 -7.15 -11.00 9.31
N LEU A 30 -8.32 -10.48 8.92
CA LEU A 30 -8.58 -10.16 7.50
C LEU A 30 -7.72 -9.00 7.00
N PHE A 31 -7.47 -7.99 7.83
CA PHE A 31 -6.56 -6.90 7.49
C PHE A 31 -5.15 -7.42 7.22
N ARG A 32 -4.61 -8.24 8.12
CA ARG A 32 -3.26 -8.81 8.01
C ARG A 32 -3.13 -9.64 6.74
N LEU A 33 -4.06 -10.58 6.51
CA LEU A 33 -4.05 -11.41 5.31
C LEU A 33 -4.08 -10.58 4.02
N ALA A 34 -4.95 -9.56 3.97
CA ALA A 34 -5.04 -8.68 2.81
C ALA A 34 -3.77 -7.83 2.62
N PHE A 35 -3.19 -7.31 3.71
CA PHE A 35 -1.96 -6.52 3.68
C PHE A 35 -0.76 -7.34 3.21
N GLU A 36 -0.53 -8.52 3.79
CA GLU A 36 0.55 -9.42 3.38
C GLU A 36 0.39 -9.86 1.92
N SER A 37 -0.82 -10.23 1.53
CA SER A 37 -1.16 -10.57 0.14
C SER A 37 -0.89 -9.40 -0.81
N TYR A 38 -1.18 -8.17 -0.39
CA TYR A 38 -0.90 -6.97 -1.18
C TYR A 38 0.61 -6.78 -1.39
N ILE A 39 1.40 -6.89 -0.32
CA ILE A 39 2.88 -6.80 -0.41
C ILE A 39 3.40 -7.85 -1.39
N PHE A 40 2.94 -9.09 -1.27
CA PHE A 40 3.34 -10.18 -2.16
C PHE A 40 2.91 -9.94 -3.61
N LYS A 41 1.64 -9.56 -3.85
CA LYS A 41 1.14 -9.28 -5.19
C LYS A 41 1.83 -8.07 -5.84
N SER A 42 2.29 -7.09 -5.06
CA SER A 42 3.07 -5.96 -5.57
C SER A 42 4.43 -6.40 -6.13
N GLN A 43 5.05 -7.43 -5.54
CA GLN A 43 6.23 -8.08 -6.11
C GLN A 43 5.88 -8.82 -7.40
N GLN A 44 4.84 -9.66 -7.36
CA GLN A 44 4.40 -10.44 -8.51
C GLN A 44 4.08 -9.54 -9.71
N LEU A 45 3.51 -8.35 -9.48
CA LEU A 45 3.23 -7.40 -10.55
C LEU A 45 4.52 -6.95 -11.23
N THR A 46 5.55 -6.63 -10.45
CA THR A 46 6.86 -6.21 -10.99
C THR A 46 7.51 -7.33 -11.81
N GLU A 47 7.40 -8.56 -11.35
CA GLU A 47 7.93 -9.74 -12.05
C GLU A 47 7.14 -10.03 -13.34
N ALA A 48 5.81 -9.98 -13.28
CA ALA A 48 4.93 -10.15 -14.42
C ALA A 48 5.24 -9.10 -15.50
N MET A 49 5.31 -7.82 -15.14
CA MET A 49 5.66 -6.74 -16.07
C MET A 49 7.02 -6.97 -16.74
N ARG A 50 8.05 -7.37 -15.98
CA ARG A 50 9.38 -7.62 -16.53
C ARG A 50 9.39 -8.78 -17.51
N SER A 51 8.76 -9.90 -17.13
CA SER A 51 8.70 -11.09 -17.96
C SER A 51 7.90 -10.83 -19.23
N GLU A 52 6.72 -10.23 -19.08
CA GLU A 52 5.79 -9.97 -20.17
C GLU A 52 6.35 -8.93 -21.15
N TYR A 53 6.93 -7.84 -20.67
CA TYR A 53 7.58 -6.85 -21.52
C TYR A 53 8.71 -7.46 -22.34
N LYS A 54 9.55 -8.30 -21.71
CA LYS A 54 10.64 -9.01 -22.41
C LYS A 54 10.10 -9.96 -23.46
N GLN A 55 9.07 -10.74 -23.13
CA GLN A 55 8.45 -11.68 -24.06
C GLN A 55 7.87 -10.98 -25.28
N GLN A 56 7.26 -9.81 -25.11
CA GLN A 56 6.54 -9.13 -26.18
C GLN A 56 7.38 -8.14 -26.99
N THR A 57 8.46 -7.62 -26.42
CA THR A 57 9.29 -6.58 -27.06
C THR A 57 10.74 -7.00 -27.30
N GLY A 58 11.18 -8.11 -26.73
CA GLY A 58 12.58 -8.53 -26.70
C GLY A 58 13.48 -7.69 -25.78
N LYS A 59 12.98 -6.61 -25.18
CA LYS A 59 13.74 -5.65 -24.37
C LYS A 59 13.53 -5.88 -22.87
N LYS A 60 14.48 -5.40 -22.06
CA LYS A 60 14.34 -5.41 -20.59
C LYS A 60 13.44 -4.25 -20.15
N TRP A 61 12.52 -4.53 -19.21
CA TRP A 61 11.74 -3.50 -18.55
C TRP A 61 12.56 -2.77 -17.48
N CYS A 62 12.59 -1.43 -17.53
CA CYS A 62 13.30 -0.59 -16.57
C CYS A 62 12.30 0.23 -15.75
N SER A 63 12.07 -0.19 -14.50
CA SER A 63 11.14 0.50 -13.58
C SER A 63 11.65 1.87 -13.13
N SER A 64 12.97 2.10 -13.19
CA SER A 64 13.62 3.38 -12.85
C SER A 64 13.17 4.54 -13.74
N ASP A 65 12.71 4.26 -14.96
CA ASP A 65 12.35 5.28 -15.93
C ASP A 65 10.98 5.93 -15.62
N PHE A 66 10.28 5.41 -14.62
CA PHE A 66 9.03 5.98 -14.13
C PHE A 66 9.30 7.07 -13.09
N ASP A 67 9.02 8.32 -13.42
CA ASP A 67 9.22 9.50 -12.56
C ASP A 67 8.08 9.74 -11.55
N GLY A 68 7.41 8.67 -11.12
CA GLY A 68 6.28 8.75 -10.19
C GLY A 68 6.56 8.17 -8.80
N TRP A 69 7.72 7.55 -8.59
CA TRP A 69 8.04 6.89 -7.33
C TRP A 69 8.07 7.89 -6.16
N ASN A 70 7.51 7.48 -5.03
CA ASN A 70 7.44 8.28 -3.81
C ASN A 70 7.93 7.50 -2.57
N GLU A 71 8.05 8.19 -1.44
CA GLU A 71 8.50 7.61 -0.15
C GLU A 71 7.68 6.39 0.28
N TYR A 72 6.37 6.37 -0.01
CA TYR A 72 5.46 5.27 0.35
C TYR A 72 5.70 4.05 -0.53
N THR A 73 5.85 4.23 -1.84
CA THR A 73 6.21 3.13 -2.75
C THR A 73 7.59 2.56 -2.45
N ASN A 74 8.55 3.40 -2.05
CA ASN A 74 9.85 2.95 -1.59
C ASN A 74 9.74 2.13 -0.30
N SER A 75 8.87 2.53 0.62
CA SER A 75 8.59 1.78 1.85
C SER A 75 7.97 0.42 1.56
N VAL A 76 6.97 0.35 0.66
CA VAL A 76 6.40 -0.93 0.18
C VAL A 76 7.49 -1.83 -0.42
N LYS A 77 8.36 -1.27 -1.27
CA LYS A 77 9.50 -2.00 -1.87
C LYS A 77 10.43 -2.58 -0.80
N LYS A 78 10.70 -1.84 0.28
CA LYS A 78 11.55 -2.33 1.38
C LYS A 78 10.87 -3.44 2.17
N ILE A 79 9.59 -3.32 2.52
CA ILE A 79 8.82 -4.37 3.23
C ILE A 79 8.80 -5.65 2.42
N ARG A 80 8.54 -5.52 1.12
CA ARG A 80 8.57 -6.62 0.17
C ARG A 80 9.93 -7.34 0.14
N ASN A 81 11.02 -6.58 0.10
CA ASN A 81 12.36 -7.17 0.16
C ASN A 81 12.59 -7.89 1.50
N ALA A 82 12.14 -7.33 2.62
CA ALA A 82 12.21 -7.99 3.93
C ALA A 82 11.46 -9.32 3.93
N ALA A 83 10.22 -9.33 3.46
CA ALA A 83 9.39 -10.52 3.39
C ALA A 83 10.02 -11.62 2.50
N LEU A 84 10.65 -11.24 1.38
CA LEU A 84 11.38 -12.19 0.52
C LEU A 84 12.58 -12.85 1.22
N HIS A 85 13.20 -12.16 2.17
CA HIS A 85 14.30 -12.70 2.98
C HIS A 85 13.82 -13.45 4.24
N GLY A 86 12.51 -13.73 4.35
CA GLY A 86 11.94 -14.51 5.43
C GLY A 86 11.64 -13.72 6.70
N TYR A 87 11.78 -12.39 6.68
CA TYR A 87 11.41 -11.56 7.82
C TYR A 87 9.88 -11.42 7.92
N PRO A 88 9.28 -11.71 9.09
CA PRO A 88 7.84 -11.61 9.25
C PRO A 88 7.38 -10.15 9.25
N ILE A 89 6.24 -9.86 8.60
CA ILE A 89 5.60 -8.56 8.68
C ILE A 89 4.83 -8.50 10.01
N VAL A 90 5.33 -7.70 10.95
CA VAL A 90 4.71 -7.54 12.27
C VAL A 90 3.93 -6.23 12.36
N LEU A 91 2.70 -6.30 12.86
CA LEU A 91 1.76 -5.19 12.99
C LEU A 91 1.31 -5.06 14.45
N ASP A 92 1.36 -3.84 14.97
CA ASP A 92 0.65 -3.43 16.20
C ASP A 92 -0.73 -2.87 15.81
N GLU A 93 -1.74 -3.16 16.62
CA GLU A 93 -3.04 -2.46 16.58
C GLU A 93 -2.89 -1.09 17.22
N ALA A 94 -3.43 -0.05 16.59
CA ALA A 94 -3.46 1.29 17.13
C ALA A 94 -4.84 1.93 16.99
N VAL A 95 -5.23 2.68 18.04
CA VAL A 95 -6.49 3.41 18.11
C VAL A 95 -6.19 4.85 18.45
N LEU A 96 -6.57 5.76 17.54
CA LEU A 96 -6.61 7.19 17.81
C LEU A 96 -8.01 7.54 18.31
N SER A 97 -8.10 7.88 19.59
CA SER A 97 -9.35 8.20 20.27
C SER A 97 -9.44 9.72 20.50
N ILE A 98 -10.55 10.33 20.08
CA ILE A 98 -10.80 11.78 20.18
C ILE A 98 -11.79 12.04 21.31
N TYR A 99 -11.41 12.89 22.26
CA TYR A 99 -12.19 13.23 23.44
C TYR A 99 -12.59 14.71 23.41
N PRO A 100 -13.68 15.11 24.09
CA PRO A 100 -13.92 16.52 24.40
C PRO A 100 -12.75 17.07 25.23
N ASN A 101 -12.46 18.37 25.10
CA ASN A 101 -11.38 18.99 25.89
C ASN A 101 -11.80 19.16 27.36
N ARG A 102 -11.70 18.08 28.14
CA ARG A 102 -11.86 18.03 29.59
C ARG A 102 -10.59 17.48 30.23
N LYS A 103 -10.28 17.93 31.45
CA LYS A 103 -9.12 17.46 32.19
C LYS A 103 -9.36 16.05 32.73
N PHE A 104 -8.41 15.16 32.49
CA PHE A 104 -8.44 13.80 33.02
C PHE A 104 -7.73 13.75 34.38
N ALA A 105 -8.09 12.78 35.22
CA ALA A 105 -7.48 12.58 36.53
C ALA A 105 -5.96 12.32 36.44
N ILE A 106 -5.49 11.81 35.30
CA ILE A 106 -4.07 11.55 35.01
C ILE A 106 -3.29 12.79 34.56
N ASP A 107 -3.96 13.92 34.28
CA ASP A 107 -3.29 15.13 33.83
C ASP A 107 -2.46 15.74 34.97
N GLU A 108 -1.20 16.10 34.70
CA GLU A 108 -0.36 16.84 35.64
C GLU A 108 -0.94 18.25 35.92
N GLU A 109 -0.66 18.81 37.10
CA GLU A 109 -1.21 20.12 37.52
C GLU A 109 -0.80 21.28 36.62
N ASN A 110 0.36 21.18 35.96
CA ASN A 110 0.96 22.24 35.17
C ASN A 110 0.68 22.15 33.66
N GLU A 111 -0.17 21.22 33.21
CA GLU A 111 -0.57 21.18 31.80
C GLU A 111 -1.34 22.46 31.43
N HIS A 112 -0.64 23.36 30.75
CA HIS A 112 -1.25 24.54 30.16
C HIS A 112 -2.31 24.06 29.19
N SER A 113 -3.57 24.38 29.48
CA SER A 113 -4.71 24.00 28.66
C SER A 113 -4.50 24.54 27.26
N SER A 114 -4.11 23.67 26.33
CA SER A 114 -4.03 24.06 24.93
C SER A 114 -5.41 24.59 24.50
N PRO A 115 -5.50 25.63 23.66
CA PRO A 115 -6.77 26.20 23.20
C PRO A 115 -7.56 25.27 22.26
N LYS A 116 -7.22 23.99 22.20
CA LYS A 116 -7.82 23.01 21.30
C LYS A 116 -9.22 22.64 21.79
N LYS A 117 -10.17 22.52 20.87
CA LYS A 117 -11.54 22.08 21.18
C LYS A 117 -11.62 20.61 21.62
N TYR A 118 -10.60 19.82 21.29
CA TYR A 118 -10.57 18.37 21.49
C TYR A 118 -9.20 17.91 21.97
N ARG A 119 -9.20 16.75 22.63
CA ARG A 119 -8.00 16.00 23.02
C ARG A 119 -7.93 14.72 22.21
N ALA A 120 -6.72 14.22 21.96
CA ALA A 120 -6.50 13.00 21.23
C ALA A 120 -5.49 12.12 21.97
N ALA A 121 -5.81 10.83 22.10
CA ALA A 121 -4.92 9.83 22.67
C ALA A 121 -4.72 8.69 21.67
N ILE A 122 -3.52 8.10 21.65
CA ILE A 122 -3.22 6.92 20.84
C ILE A 122 -2.96 5.74 21.77
N GLY A 123 -3.88 4.79 21.78
CA GLY A 123 -3.68 3.47 22.38
C GLY A 123 -3.01 2.54 21.39
N ARG A 124 -2.10 1.69 21.87
CA ARG A 124 -1.40 0.69 21.06
C ARG A 124 -1.43 -0.65 21.76
N SER A 125 -1.67 -1.70 21.00
CA SER A 125 -1.60 -3.06 21.48
C SER A 125 -0.82 -3.91 20.50
N PHE A 126 0.11 -4.70 21.02
CA PHE A 126 0.64 -5.82 20.25
C PHE A 126 -0.51 -6.80 19.97
N ILE A 127 -0.48 -7.45 18.81
CA ILE A 127 -1.46 -8.49 18.45
C ILE A 127 -0.93 -9.84 18.93
N PRO A 128 -1.38 -10.40 20.07
CA PRO A 128 -0.83 -11.64 20.61
C PRO A 128 -1.20 -12.86 19.77
N ASN A 129 -2.44 -12.88 19.23
CA ASN A 129 -2.91 -13.92 18.34
C ASN A 129 -2.98 -13.38 16.90
N PRO A 130 -2.12 -13.85 15.97
CA PRO A 130 -2.13 -13.41 14.58
C PRO A 130 -3.46 -13.69 13.84
N LEU A 131 -4.27 -14.61 14.37
CA LEU A 131 -5.57 -15.00 13.83
C LEU A 131 -6.75 -14.32 14.55
N SER A 132 -6.49 -13.32 15.39
CA SER A 132 -7.55 -12.58 16.09
C SER A 132 -8.49 -11.90 15.10
N GLU A 133 -9.79 -12.18 15.21
CA GLU A 133 -10.82 -11.46 14.46
C GLU A 133 -11.33 -10.25 15.23
N THR A 134 -11.08 -10.22 16.54
CA THR A 134 -11.49 -9.14 17.44
C THR A 134 -10.38 -8.10 17.52
N PHE A 135 -10.73 -6.88 17.13
CA PHE A 135 -9.89 -5.71 17.33
C PHE A 135 -10.05 -5.22 18.78
N CYS A 136 -8.95 -4.99 19.49
CA CYS A 136 -9.02 -4.47 20.85
C CYS A 136 -9.37 -2.97 20.81
N SER A 137 -10.64 -2.62 21.02
CA SER A 137 -11.05 -1.21 21.11
C SER A 137 -10.42 -0.57 22.34
N GLY A 138 -9.76 0.58 22.14
CA GLY A 138 -9.14 1.38 23.20
C GLY A 138 -10.12 2.12 24.10
N GLY A 139 -11.39 1.67 24.16
CA GLY A 139 -12.56 2.32 24.77
C GLY A 139 -12.51 2.50 26.28
N LEU A 140 -11.33 2.65 26.87
CA LEU A 140 -11.16 3.05 28.25
C LEU A 140 -11.59 4.52 28.36
N GLY A 141 -12.70 4.74 29.06
CA GLY A 141 -13.08 6.08 29.49
C GLY A 141 -12.04 6.60 30.49
N TYR A 142 -11.66 7.86 30.37
CA TYR A 142 -10.78 8.50 31.35
C TYR A 142 -11.63 9.11 32.45
N GLN A 143 -11.25 8.88 33.71
CA GLN A 143 -11.87 9.58 34.82
C GLN A 143 -11.57 11.09 34.72
N LEU A 144 -12.57 11.92 35.00
CA LEU A 144 -12.41 13.37 35.10
C LEU A 144 -11.56 13.76 36.32
N LYS A 145 -10.75 14.80 36.18
CA LYS A 145 -9.98 15.37 37.30
C LYS A 145 -10.89 15.97 38.37
N GLU A 146 -11.95 16.64 37.93
CA GLU A 146 -13.01 17.18 38.79
C GLU A 146 -14.25 16.30 38.61
N ARG A 147 -14.66 15.62 39.69
CA ARG A 147 -15.85 14.76 39.67
C ARG A 147 -17.11 15.60 39.51
N VAL A 148 -18.05 15.09 38.72
CA VAL A 148 -19.36 15.70 38.50
C VAL A 148 -20.39 15.10 39.46
N SER A 149 -20.28 13.80 39.74
CA SER A 149 -21.17 13.08 40.64
C SER A 149 -20.43 12.60 41.89
N ALA A 150 -21.12 12.62 43.03
CA ALA A 150 -20.62 12.11 44.30
C ALA A 150 -20.42 10.57 44.28
N ASP A 151 -21.18 9.86 43.45
CA ASP A 151 -21.02 8.42 43.26
C ASP A 151 -19.77 8.12 42.40
N PRO A 152 -18.73 7.45 42.94
CA PRO A 152 -17.52 7.11 42.19
C PRO A 152 -17.78 6.20 40.98
N ALA A 153 -18.86 5.42 40.99
CA ALA A 153 -19.23 4.51 39.91
C ALA A 153 -20.05 5.17 38.80
N SER A 154 -20.50 6.43 38.99
CA SER A 154 -21.29 7.14 37.98
C SER A 154 -20.50 7.34 36.68
N THR A 155 -21.13 7.02 35.55
CA THR A 155 -20.57 7.22 34.21
C THR A 155 -20.31 8.70 33.90
N GLU A 156 -20.98 9.62 34.61
CA GLU A 156 -20.77 11.07 34.49
C GLU A 156 -19.38 11.52 34.96
N ASN A 157 -18.71 10.70 35.79
CA ASN A 157 -17.34 10.93 36.22
C ASN A 157 -16.29 10.49 35.18
N TYR A 158 -16.71 9.95 34.04
CA TYR A 158 -15.84 9.46 32.99
C TYR A 158 -16.08 10.19 31.66
N VAL A 159 -15.01 10.36 30.90
CA VAL A 159 -15.06 10.86 29.54
C VAL A 159 -14.75 9.72 28.58
N PHE A 160 -15.72 9.41 27.75
CA PHE A 160 -15.58 8.43 26.68
C PHE A 160 -15.17 9.12 25.37
N PRO A 161 -14.49 8.41 24.46
CA PRO A 161 -14.11 8.97 23.18
C PRO A 161 -15.36 9.28 22.34
N MET A 162 -15.40 10.48 21.76
CA MET A 162 -16.44 10.87 20.80
C MET A 162 -16.27 10.16 19.45
N LYS A 163 -15.02 9.82 19.11
CA LYS A 163 -14.69 9.17 17.84
C LYS A 163 -13.38 8.40 17.97
N GLU A 164 -13.34 7.24 17.34
CA GLU A 164 -12.14 6.40 17.27
C GLU A 164 -11.77 6.10 15.82
N TYR A 165 -10.46 6.12 15.56
CA TYR A 165 -9.87 5.74 14.29
C TYR A 165 -8.91 4.58 14.52
N VAL A 166 -9.21 3.44 13.91
CA VAL A 166 -8.35 2.24 13.98
C VAL A 166 -7.36 2.23 12.83
N PHE A 167 -6.12 1.85 13.14
CA PHE A 167 -5.06 1.69 12.16
C PHE A 167 -4.04 0.66 12.67
N TYR A 168 -3.10 0.30 11.80
CA TYR A 168 -2.06 -0.69 12.12
C TYR A 168 -0.70 -0.05 11.91
N GLU A 169 0.19 -0.21 12.89
CA GLU A 169 1.56 0.29 12.81
C GLU A 169 2.52 -0.86 12.52
N LEU A 170 3.37 -0.69 11.52
CA LEU A 170 4.45 -1.63 11.23
C LEU A 170 5.54 -1.57 12.32
N ARG A 171 5.96 -2.73 12.80
CA ARG A 171 7.09 -2.91 13.72
C ARG A 171 8.39 -3.10 12.96
N TRP A 172 8.99 -1.99 12.55
CA TRP A 172 10.25 -1.96 11.80
C TRP A 172 11.45 -2.49 12.59
N ASP A 173 11.41 -2.36 13.91
CA ASP A 173 12.41 -2.90 14.83
C ASP A 173 12.55 -4.43 14.71
N LEU A 174 11.49 -5.12 14.31
CA LEU A 174 11.48 -6.58 14.11
C LEU A 174 11.77 -7.00 12.66
N LEU A 175 11.81 -6.04 11.74
CA LEU A 175 12.15 -6.26 10.33
C LEU A 175 13.67 -6.15 10.12
N ASP A 176 14.48 -6.55 11.13
CA ASP A 176 15.92 -6.26 11.33
C ASP A 176 16.73 -6.16 10.02
N LEU A 177 16.66 -4.96 9.44
CA LEU A 177 17.30 -4.61 8.20
C LEU A 177 18.00 -3.29 8.48
N GLY A 178 19.34 -3.32 8.47
CA GLY A 178 20.20 -2.13 8.48
C GLY A 178 19.99 -1.15 7.31
N VAL A 179 18.84 -1.21 6.62
CA VAL A 179 18.38 -0.41 5.48
C VAL A 179 17.52 0.79 5.94
N PHE A 180 17.34 0.97 7.25
CA PHE A 180 16.52 2.02 7.86
C PHE A 180 17.28 2.95 8.81
N SER A 181 18.60 3.10 8.65
CA SER A 181 19.35 4.17 9.32
C SER A 181 18.75 5.56 9.07
N ASP A 182 18.09 5.75 7.93
CA ASP A 182 17.66 7.07 7.43
C ASP A 182 16.17 7.38 7.67
N ILE A 183 15.33 6.37 7.92
CA ILE A 183 13.95 6.56 8.37
C ILE A 183 14.02 6.40 9.89
N GLY A 184 14.20 7.53 10.57
CA GLY A 184 14.65 7.63 11.95
C GLY A 184 14.23 6.45 12.84
N LYS A 185 15.23 5.80 13.45
CA LYS A 185 15.05 4.76 14.48
C LYS A 185 13.85 5.08 15.36
N GLY A 186 12.78 4.30 15.26
CA GLY A 186 11.53 4.49 16.02
C GLY A 186 10.36 5.13 15.27
N GLN A 187 10.49 5.48 13.99
CA GLN A 187 9.35 5.91 13.17
C GLN A 187 8.41 4.74 12.88
N ARG A 188 7.27 4.72 13.58
CA ARG A 188 6.17 3.79 13.32
C ARG A 188 5.42 4.23 12.07
N VAL A 189 5.23 3.31 11.13
CA VAL A 189 4.54 3.61 9.86
C VAL A 189 3.15 3.01 9.88
N ASP A 190 2.15 3.87 9.68
CA ASP A 190 0.76 3.46 9.48
C ASP A 190 0.64 2.67 8.17
N ALA A 191 0.34 1.38 8.28
CA ALA A 191 0.17 0.45 7.18
C ALA A 191 -0.99 0.86 6.24
N ILE A 192 -2.06 1.43 6.78
CA ILE A 192 -3.18 1.92 5.96
C ILE A 192 -2.73 3.13 5.15
N LYS A 193 -2.09 4.11 5.82
CA LYS A 193 -1.56 5.31 5.14
C LYS A 193 -0.56 4.92 4.06
N LEU A 194 0.31 3.94 4.33
CA LEU A 194 1.26 3.40 3.37
C LEU A 194 0.56 2.96 2.09
N ILE A 195 -0.45 2.09 2.20
CA ILE A 195 -1.20 1.58 1.05
C ILE A 195 -1.98 2.68 0.34
N LEU A 196 -2.68 3.55 1.08
CA LEU A 196 -3.45 4.67 0.52
C LEU A 196 -2.59 5.63 -0.30
N LYS A 197 -1.33 5.81 0.08
CA LYS A 197 -0.39 6.72 -0.60
C LYS A 197 0.45 6.03 -1.67
N SER A 198 0.68 4.72 -1.58
CA SER A 198 1.40 3.95 -2.61
C SER A 198 0.52 3.55 -3.78
N PHE A 199 -0.75 3.18 -3.53
CA PHE A 199 -1.62 2.60 -4.55
C PHE A 199 -1.88 3.53 -5.76
N PRO A 200 -2.19 4.83 -5.61
CA PRO A 200 -2.35 5.72 -6.76
C PRO A 200 -1.10 5.82 -7.64
N THR A 201 0.08 5.64 -7.05
CA THR A 201 1.34 5.60 -7.78
C THR A 201 1.48 4.31 -8.57
N LEU A 202 1.04 3.17 -8.01
CA LEU A 202 0.98 1.90 -8.73
C LEU A 202 -0.01 1.94 -9.90
N GLU A 203 -1.15 2.61 -9.76
CA GLU A 203 -2.10 2.80 -10.87
C GLU A 203 -1.46 3.59 -12.02
N ARG A 204 -0.77 4.70 -11.69
CA ARG A 204 -0.02 5.48 -12.68
C ARG A 204 1.09 4.65 -13.34
N TYR A 205 1.78 3.84 -12.55
CA TYR A 205 2.84 2.96 -13.04
C TYR A 205 2.29 1.87 -13.98
N MET A 206 1.10 1.32 -13.70
CA MET A 206 0.42 0.39 -14.60
C MET A 206 0.09 1.05 -15.94
N ARG A 207 -0.47 2.26 -15.94
CA ARG A 207 -0.73 3.01 -17.19
C ARG A 207 0.55 3.30 -17.95
N TYR A 208 1.61 3.71 -17.25
CA TYR A 208 2.93 3.93 -17.85
C TYR A 208 3.48 2.65 -18.52
N TYR A 209 3.32 1.50 -17.87
CA TYR A 209 3.69 0.20 -18.43
C TYR A 209 2.92 -0.11 -19.71
N GLU A 210 1.59 0.02 -19.68
CA GLU A 210 0.73 -0.26 -20.84
C GLU A 210 1.07 0.64 -22.03
N GLU A 211 1.27 1.94 -21.79
CA GLU A 211 1.68 2.89 -22.84
C GLU A 211 3.05 2.54 -23.45
N LYS A 212 4.02 2.17 -22.61
CA LYS A 212 5.36 1.79 -23.08
C LYS A 212 5.34 0.48 -23.85
N LEU A 213 4.53 -0.48 -23.40
CA LEU A 213 4.36 -1.76 -24.07
C LEU A 213 3.74 -1.57 -25.46
N GLU A 214 2.69 -0.76 -25.57
CA GLU A 214 2.02 -0.49 -26.83
C GLU A 214 2.91 0.29 -27.81
N LYS A 215 3.59 1.34 -27.34
CA LYS A 215 4.58 2.08 -28.16
C LYS A 215 5.69 1.16 -28.67
N SER A 216 6.15 0.22 -27.84
CA SER A 216 7.21 -0.72 -28.22
C SER A 216 6.73 -1.74 -29.24
N ARG A 217 5.49 -2.23 -29.11
CA ARG A 217 4.85 -3.09 -30.10
C ARG A 217 4.69 -2.38 -31.43
N LEU A 218 4.16 -1.16 -31.46
CA LEU A 218 4.01 -0.37 -32.68
C LEU A 218 5.35 -0.12 -33.38
N ASN A 219 6.41 0.19 -32.62
CA ASN A 219 7.75 0.38 -33.17
C ASN A 219 8.36 -0.93 -33.71
N SER A 220 8.13 -2.06 -33.03
CA SER A 220 8.50 -3.39 -33.52
C SER A 220 7.81 -3.70 -34.84
N TYR A 221 6.50 -3.49 -34.93
CA TYR A 221 5.74 -3.64 -36.16
C TYR A 221 6.28 -2.76 -37.29
N LYS A 222 6.60 -1.49 -37.04
CA LYS A 222 7.16 -0.59 -38.07
C LYS A 222 8.53 -1.06 -38.58
N LEU A 223 9.40 -1.57 -37.70
CA LEU A 223 10.71 -2.11 -38.08
C LEU A 223 10.58 -3.40 -38.90
N ASP A 224 9.58 -4.22 -38.59
CA ASP A 224 9.33 -5.49 -39.25
C ASP A 224 8.48 -5.33 -40.53
N TYR A 225 7.81 -4.18 -40.70
CA TYR A 225 7.06 -3.83 -41.90
C TYR A 225 7.98 -3.50 -43.08
N TRP A 226 9.20 -3.02 -42.82
CA TRP A 226 10.19 -2.72 -43.86
C TRP A 226 11.40 -3.65 -43.72
N VAL A 227 11.60 -4.52 -44.71
CA VAL A 227 12.76 -5.41 -44.78
C VAL A 227 13.69 -4.98 -45.90
N LYS A 228 14.98 -5.22 -45.74
CA LYS A 228 15.97 -4.88 -46.76
C LYS A 228 15.79 -5.82 -47.94
N SER A 229 15.72 -5.27 -49.17
CA SER A 229 15.54 -6.08 -50.37
C SER A 229 16.72 -7.02 -50.58
N GLU A 230 16.46 -8.31 -50.83
CA GLU A 230 17.49 -9.30 -51.17
C GLU A 230 18.18 -8.99 -52.51
N SER A 231 17.51 -8.24 -53.40
CA SER A 231 18.05 -7.80 -54.70
C SER A 231 18.96 -6.55 -54.64
N GLY A 232 19.33 -6.11 -53.44
CA GLY A 232 20.47 -5.20 -53.24
C GLY A 232 20.17 -3.70 -53.23
N PHE A 233 18.96 -3.24 -53.58
CA PHE A 233 18.61 -1.82 -53.50
C PHE A 233 17.24 -1.57 -52.86
N GLY A 234 17.25 -0.86 -51.73
CA GLY A 234 16.06 -0.32 -51.07
C GLY A 234 15.48 -1.16 -49.92
N TRP A 235 14.63 -0.50 -49.14
CA TRP A 235 13.74 -1.14 -48.16
C TRP A 235 12.42 -1.47 -48.87
N VAL A 236 11.93 -2.69 -48.70
CA VAL A 236 10.67 -3.15 -49.27
C VAL A 236 9.72 -3.57 -48.15
N MET A 237 8.42 -3.45 -48.41
CA MET A 237 7.41 -3.92 -47.47
C MET A 237 7.54 -5.44 -47.27
N ASN A 238 7.55 -5.88 -46.01
CA ASN A 238 7.69 -7.29 -45.65
C ASN A 238 6.55 -8.10 -46.29
N PRO A 239 6.88 -9.13 -47.11
CA PRO A 239 5.89 -9.90 -47.87
C PRO A 239 4.72 -10.44 -47.04
N LYS A 240 4.93 -10.72 -45.76
CA LYS A 240 3.89 -11.20 -44.84
C LYS A 240 2.72 -10.21 -44.63
N TYR A 241 2.89 -8.95 -45.03
CA TYR A 241 1.85 -7.92 -44.98
C TYR A 241 1.25 -7.57 -46.36
N ARG A 242 1.75 -8.15 -47.46
CA ARG A 242 1.23 -7.90 -48.81
C ARG A 242 -0.12 -8.56 -49.09
N GLU A 243 -0.41 -9.71 -48.46
CA GLU A 243 -1.65 -10.46 -48.72
C GLU A 243 -2.88 -9.90 -47.98
N SER A 244 -2.68 -9.04 -46.97
CA SER A 244 -3.78 -8.43 -46.20
C SER A 244 -4.48 -7.26 -46.90
N GLU A 245 -3.94 -6.75 -48.02
CA GLU A 245 -4.51 -5.61 -48.74
C GLU A 245 -5.31 -6.00 -50.01
N ILE A 246 -5.38 -7.30 -50.36
CA ILE A 246 -6.08 -7.78 -51.58
C ILE A 246 -7.47 -8.38 -51.27
N LYS A 247 -8.15 -7.89 -50.23
CA LYS A 247 -9.57 -8.18 -50.01
C LYS A 247 -10.34 -6.89 -49.83
N THR A 248 -10.51 -6.18 -50.94
CA THR A 248 -11.63 -5.24 -51.17
C THR A 248 -12.54 -5.84 -52.22
#